data_AF-A0AB34R6B0-F1
#
_entry.id   AF-A0AB34R6B0-F1
#
_cell.length_a   1.000
_cell.length_b   1.000
_cell.length_c   1.000
_cell.angle_alpha   90.00
_cell.angle_beta   90.00
_cell.angle_gamma   90.00
#
_symmetry.space_group_name_H-M   'P 1'
#
loop_
_entity.id
_entity.type
_entity.pdbx_description
1 polymer ?
#
loop_
_entity_poly.entity_id
_entity_poly.type
_entity_poly.pdbx_seq_one_letter_code
_entity_poly.pdbx_strand_id
1 'polypeptide(L)'
;MIKRIEQNRYRLDLIFCYISLLGILGIYVGIVNMYFWIFLLITRLAMCRRIELGIFLLFLGSSLWGRLFASKELVLIFTIIPLLVGMFILRKEILKILVFNKRSFLFFSILILYFTIMFLLGPQNEYAKEKILKLFVRGYVWLVAFLIYVQTYRISNRNLAILFIILALFYLSQSYQLYGVRPAYLGDISFFRNSAIKMGTTFTGGNILNTHTLAYLPLGALTFWMSDKNILGKKQIGLSIVFFLLSFGLILMSGVRQALGVLIVIFALRLFLNKRRIISFRNLFTLLVIFYIVVSVVSWFGSEYLEKTLSQRNTVEARLNRDFVTPFRVLAIDPVFGVGFGGYPDYANKNYPHNLFLEILCELGMVGFMVILMCLGAFWVSRRKINMVRFRTLNNAYLFLLFTVFFMRSMISGDLTGNIVLLGLLLCFVKIHPLDLKHIRKTV
;
A
#
# COMPACT_ATOMS: atom_id res chain seq x y z
N MET A 1 -33.15 -12.56 11.80
CA MET A 1 -32.87 -11.81 10.55
C MET A 1 -31.38 -11.44 10.38
N ILE A 2 -30.75 -10.74 11.35
CA ILE A 2 -29.34 -10.29 11.27
C ILE A 2 -28.34 -11.45 11.04
N LYS A 3 -28.46 -12.56 11.80
CA LYS A 3 -27.61 -13.75 11.61
C LYS A 3 -27.68 -14.35 10.19
N ARG A 4 -28.86 -14.29 9.54
CA ARG A 4 -29.07 -14.82 8.18
C ARG A 4 -28.41 -13.92 7.12
N ILE A 5 -28.45 -12.61 7.32
CA ILE A 5 -27.77 -11.63 6.46
C ILE A 5 -26.23 -11.77 6.57
N GLU A 6 -25.69 -11.93 7.79
CA GLU A 6 -24.26 -12.18 7.98
C GLU A 6 -23.80 -13.50 7.37
N GLN A 7 -24.61 -14.56 7.49
CA GLN A 7 -24.30 -15.86 6.92
C GLN A 7 -24.33 -15.84 5.37
N ASN A 8 -25.27 -15.11 4.77
CA ASN A 8 -25.31 -14.91 3.31
C ASN A 8 -24.12 -14.10 2.80
N ARG A 9 -23.70 -13.06 3.54
CA ARG A 9 -22.48 -12.30 3.21
C ARG A 9 -21.23 -13.15 3.27
N TYR A 10 -21.09 -13.99 4.30
CA TYR A 10 -19.97 -14.92 4.41
C TYR A 10 -19.90 -15.90 3.23
N ARG A 11 -21.05 -16.45 2.80
CA ARG A 11 -21.11 -17.34 1.62
C ARG A 11 -20.70 -16.61 0.35
N LEU A 12 -21.15 -15.37 0.15
CA LEU A 12 -20.75 -14.57 -1.00
C LEU A 12 -19.25 -14.29 -1.00
N ASP A 13 -18.68 -13.87 0.14
CA ASP A 13 -17.23 -13.63 0.25
C ASP A 13 -16.41 -14.89 -0.07
N LEU A 14 -16.89 -16.06 0.37
CA LEU A 14 -16.28 -17.35 0.07
C LEU A 14 -16.33 -17.67 -1.44
N ILE A 15 -17.49 -17.46 -2.07
CA ILE A 15 -17.65 -17.61 -3.53
C ILE A 15 -16.66 -16.71 -4.26
N PHE A 16 -16.56 -15.43 -3.88
CA PHE A 16 -15.59 -14.50 -4.48
C PHE A 16 -14.14 -15.00 -4.35
N CYS A 17 -13.76 -15.55 -3.19
CA CYS A 17 -12.40 -16.05 -2.98
C CYS A 17 -12.11 -17.30 -3.85
N TYR A 18 -13.06 -18.24 -3.94
CA TYR A 18 -12.91 -19.41 -4.81
C TYR A 18 -12.88 -19.05 -6.28
N ILE A 19 -13.78 -18.17 -6.73
CA ILE A 19 -13.76 -17.63 -8.10
C ILE A 19 -12.41 -16.94 -8.37
N SER A 20 -11.87 -16.21 -7.40
CA SER A 20 -10.57 -15.56 -7.55
C SER A 20 -9.42 -16.55 -7.73
N LEU A 21 -9.42 -17.65 -6.97
CA LEU A 21 -8.43 -18.74 -7.13
C LEU A 21 -8.55 -19.44 -8.48
N LEU A 22 -9.78 -19.80 -8.88
CA LEU A 22 -10.03 -20.39 -10.20
C LEU A 22 -9.65 -19.43 -11.32
N GLY A 23 -9.84 -18.12 -11.09
CA GLY A 23 -9.44 -17.08 -12.02
C GLY A 23 -7.92 -17.00 -12.23
N ILE A 24 -7.11 -17.27 -11.20
CA ILE A 24 -5.65 -17.40 -11.37
C ILE A 24 -5.32 -18.57 -12.29
N LEU A 25 -5.90 -19.76 -12.04
CA LEU A 25 -5.71 -20.92 -12.92
C LEU A 25 -6.18 -20.62 -14.35
N GLY A 26 -7.31 -19.91 -14.48
CA GLY A 26 -7.83 -19.45 -15.75
C GLY A 26 -6.90 -18.46 -16.47
N ILE A 27 -6.13 -17.64 -15.75
CA ILE A 27 -5.08 -16.79 -16.35
C ILE A 27 -3.92 -17.65 -16.85
N TYR A 28 -3.50 -18.68 -16.10
CA TYR A 28 -2.45 -19.61 -16.54
C TYR A 28 -2.81 -20.35 -17.83
N VAL A 29 -4.08 -20.71 -18.01
CA VAL A 29 -4.58 -21.40 -19.21
C VAL A 29 -5.06 -20.41 -20.28
N GLY A 30 -5.10 -19.11 -20.00
CA GLY A 30 -5.51 -18.08 -20.96
C GLY A 30 -7.02 -17.96 -21.20
N ILE A 31 -7.85 -18.55 -20.32
CA ILE A 31 -9.32 -18.55 -20.41
C ILE A 31 -9.91 -17.26 -19.82
N VAL A 32 -9.32 -16.75 -18.73
CA VAL A 32 -9.90 -15.62 -17.97
C VAL A 32 -9.32 -14.29 -18.44
N ASN A 33 -10.19 -13.45 -19.00
CA ASN A 33 -9.86 -12.13 -19.54
C ASN A 33 -10.01 -10.99 -18.52
N MET A 34 -9.50 -9.80 -18.87
CA MET A 34 -9.56 -8.62 -18.01
C MET A 34 -11.00 -8.14 -17.78
N TYR A 35 -11.90 -8.38 -18.74
CA TYR A 35 -13.32 -8.01 -18.65
C TYR A 35 -14.07 -8.78 -17.58
N PHE A 36 -13.72 -10.05 -17.34
CA PHE A 36 -14.25 -10.84 -16.24
C PHE A 36 -13.96 -10.18 -14.89
N TRP A 37 -12.74 -9.68 -14.70
CA TRP A 37 -12.36 -8.99 -13.47
C TRP A 37 -13.03 -7.61 -13.35
N ILE A 38 -13.24 -6.89 -14.46
CA ILE A 38 -14.04 -5.66 -14.47
C ILE A 38 -15.48 -5.96 -14.03
N PHE A 39 -16.10 -7.02 -14.56
CA PHE A 39 -17.43 -7.44 -14.16
C PHE A 39 -17.49 -7.80 -12.67
N LEU A 40 -16.53 -8.58 -12.16
CA LEU A 40 -16.43 -8.89 -10.73
C LEU A 40 -16.20 -7.63 -9.88
N LEU A 41 -15.42 -6.67 -10.36
CA LEU A 41 -15.20 -5.41 -9.67
C LEU A 41 -16.49 -4.60 -9.59
N ILE A 42 -17.21 -4.43 -10.70
CA ILE A 42 -18.49 -3.69 -10.76
C ILE A 42 -19.54 -4.35 -9.86
N THR A 43 -19.69 -5.68 -9.94
CA THR A 43 -20.63 -6.42 -9.09
C THR A 43 -20.28 -6.26 -7.60
N ARG A 44 -19.00 -6.32 -7.24
CA ARG A 44 -18.59 -6.11 -5.85
C ARG A 44 -18.79 -4.66 -5.39
N LEU A 45 -18.52 -3.68 -6.26
CA LEU A 45 -18.75 -2.26 -5.98
C LEU A 45 -20.24 -1.97 -5.76
N ALA A 46 -21.14 -2.59 -6.53
CA ALA A 46 -22.59 -2.47 -6.34
C ALA A 46 -23.08 -3.01 -4.98
N MET A 47 -22.35 -3.98 -4.40
CA MET A 47 -22.63 -4.51 -3.06
C MET A 47 -22.02 -3.67 -1.92
N CYS A 48 -21.12 -2.74 -2.24
CA CYS A 48 -20.45 -1.90 -1.26
C CYS A 48 -21.34 -0.74 -0.81
N ARG A 49 -21.12 -0.29 0.44
CA ARG A 49 -21.75 0.94 0.91
C ARG A 49 -21.18 2.13 0.15
N ARG A 50 -21.98 3.20 -0.02
CA ARG A 50 -21.55 4.46 -0.64
C ARG A 50 -20.19 4.96 -0.14
N ILE A 51 -19.95 4.89 1.18
CA ILE A 51 -18.69 5.34 1.79
C ILE A 51 -17.51 4.42 1.41
N GLU A 52 -17.74 3.11 1.33
CA GLU A 52 -16.70 2.14 0.92
C GLU A 52 -16.32 2.35 -0.54
N LEU A 53 -17.31 2.54 -1.42
CA LEU A 53 -17.12 2.90 -2.82
C LEU A 53 -16.29 4.18 -2.95
N GLY A 54 -16.68 5.25 -2.24
CA GLY A 54 -15.97 6.52 -2.30
C GLY A 54 -14.51 6.40 -1.84
N ILE A 55 -14.23 5.68 -0.75
CA ILE A 55 -12.86 5.51 -0.25
C ILE A 55 -12.03 4.67 -1.20
N PHE A 56 -12.60 3.60 -1.75
CA PHE A 56 -11.91 2.78 -2.75
C PHE A 56 -11.53 3.61 -3.97
N LEU A 57 -12.43 4.47 -4.46
CA LEU A 57 -12.16 5.36 -5.59
C LEU A 57 -11.09 6.42 -5.27
N LEU A 58 -11.05 6.97 -4.04
CA LEU A 58 -9.96 7.85 -3.62
C LEU A 58 -8.61 7.12 -3.56
N PHE A 59 -8.58 5.88 -3.08
CA PHE A 59 -7.36 5.05 -3.07
C PHE A 59 -6.91 4.66 -4.49
N LEU A 60 -7.85 4.45 -5.41
CA LEU A 60 -7.57 4.17 -6.81
C LEU A 60 -7.00 5.41 -7.51
N GLY A 61 -7.65 6.56 -7.35
CA GLY A 61 -7.28 7.85 -7.96
C GLY A 61 -6.03 8.54 -7.39
N SER A 62 -5.61 8.23 -6.16
CA SER A 62 -4.38 8.81 -5.56
C SER A 62 -3.06 8.14 -6.01
N SER A 63 -3.16 7.11 -6.85
CA SER A 63 -2.07 6.45 -7.60
C SER A 63 -0.89 5.88 -6.80
N LEU A 64 -1.13 4.73 -6.17
CA LEU A 64 -0.34 3.50 -6.40
C LEU A 64 -0.97 2.59 -7.48
N TRP A 65 -2.27 2.79 -7.71
CA TRP A 65 -3.16 1.92 -8.50
C TRP A 65 -3.66 2.55 -9.81
N GLY A 66 -3.38 3.83 -10.08
CA GLY A 66 -3.72 4.48 -11.35
C GLY A 66 -2.78 4.15 -12.52
N ARG A 67 -1.65 3.47 -12.25
CA ARG A 67 -0.73 2.97 -13.29
C ARG A 67 -1.17 1.64 -13.91
N LEU A 68 -2.44 1.26 -13.75
CA LEU A 68 -2.98 0.06 -14.40
C LEU A 68 -2.83 0.17 -15.92
N PHE A 69 -2.85 1.39 -16.48
CA PHE A 69 -2.75 1.60 -17.92
C PHE A 69 -1.56 2.51 -18.28
N ALA A 70 -0.77 2.07 -19.26
CA ALA A 70 0.43 2.75 -19.73
C ALA A 70 0.16 3.92 -20.70
N SER A 71 -1.09 4.16 -21.12
CA SER A 71 -1.44 5.26 -22.02
C SER A 71 -1.82 6.53 -21.27
N LYS A 72 -1.39 7.70 -21.78
CA LYS A 72 -1.74 9.01 -21.20
C LYS A 72 -3.25 9.25 -21.22
N GLU A 73 -3.98 8.78 -22.23
CA GLU A 73 -5.45 8.95 -22.28
C GLU A 73 -6.16 8.14 -21.20
N LEU A 74 -5.64 6.94 -20.89
CA LEU A 74 -6.25 6.07 -19.88
C LEU A 74 -5.91 6.53 -18.45
N VAL A 75 -4.80 7.25 -18.23
CA VAL A 75 -4.50 7.87 -16.92
C VAL A 75 -5.64 8.82 -16.50
N LEU A 76 -6.21 9.60 -17.42
CA LEU A 76 -7.36 10.47 -17.14
C LEU A 76 -8.55 9.66 -16.61
N ILE A 77 -8.92 8.61 -17.34
CA ILE A 77 -10.10 7.79 -17.06
C ILE A 77 -9.94 6.99 -15.75
N PHE A 78 -8.75 6.49 -15.46
CA PHE A 78 -8.53 5.59 -14.31
C PHE A 78 -7.91 6.26 -13.08
N THR A 79 -7.52 7.53 -13.17
CA THR A 79 -6.97 8.29 -12.03
C THR A 79 -7.85 9.47 -11.66
N ILE A 80 -8.13 10.37 -12.61
CA ILE A 80 -8.83 11.63 -12.31
C ILE A 80 -10.33 11.41 -12.11
N ILE A 81 -10.99 10.65 -13.00
CA ILE A 81 -12.43 10.40 -12.88
C ILE A 81 -12.77 9.68 -11.56
N PRO A 82 -12.11 8.56 -11.18
CA PRO A 82 -12.31 7.92 -9.88
C PRO A 82 -12.09 8.88 -8.72
N LEU A 83 -11.05 9.72 -8.79
CA LEU A 83 -10.78 10.69 -7.73
C LEU A 83 -11.95 11.68 -7.55
N LEU A 84 -12.41 12.30 -8.64
CA LEU A 84 -13.51 13.27 -8.62
C LEU A 84 -14.83 12.63 -8.17
N VAL A 85 -15.15 11.45 -8.69
CA VAL A 85 -16.34 10.68 -8.29
C VAL A 85 -16.25 10.30 -6.81
N GLY A 86 -15.09 9.85 -6.34
CA GLY A 86 -14.83 9.53 -4.94
C GLY A 86 -15.02 10.74 -4.03
N MET A 87 -14.49 11.91 -4.41
CA MET A 87 -14.68 13.17 -3.69
C MET A 87 -16.16 13.58 -3.64
N PHE A 88 -16.88 13.48 -4.77
CA PHE A 88 -18.30 13.82 -4.82
C PHE A 88 -19.16 12.89 -3.95
N ILE A 89 -18.87 11.59 -4.00
CA ILE A 89 -19.54 10.56 -3.18
C ILE A 89 -19.31 10.83 -1.69
N LEU A 90 -18.09 11.23 -1.30
CA LEU A 90 -17.69 11.45 0.08
C LEU A 90 -17.80 12.90 0.55
N ARG A 91 -18.45 13.79 -0.20
CA ARG A 91 -18.47 15.23 0.11
C ARG A 91 -18.89 15.57 1.55
N LYS A 92 -19.85 14.84 2.12
CA LYS A 92 -20.32 15.08 3.49
C LYS A 92 -19.28 14.64 4.51
N GLU A 93 -18.66 13.50 4.27
CA GLU A 93 -17.58 12.94 5.08
C GLU A 93 -16.32 13.81 5.01
N ILE A 94 -15.97 14.31 3.82
CA ILE A 94 -14.85 15.24 3.60
C ILE A 94 -15.05 16.52 4.40
N LEU A 95 -16.22 17.17 4.28
CA LEU A 95 -16.55 18.39 5.04
C LEU A 95 -16.45 18.16 6.54
N LYS A 96 -17.01 17.04 7.02
CA LYS A 96 -16.92 16.64 8.43
C LYS A 96 -15.46 16.52 8.88
N ILE A 97 -14.62 15.82 8.11
CA ILE A 97 -13.23 15.57 8.44
C ILE A 97 -12.41 16.86 8.47
N LEU A 98 -12.63 17.77 7.53
CA LEU A 98 -12.00 19.09 7.48
C LEU A 98 -12.30 19.92 8.74
N VAL A 99 -13.55 19.88 9.23
CA VAL A 99 -13.97 20.62 10.42
C VAL A 99 -13.36 20.02 11.70
N PHE A 100 -13.35 18.70 11.85
CA PHE A 100 -12.92 18.05 13.10
C PHE A 100 -11.41 17.78 13.21
N ASN A 101 -10.69 17.71 12.09
CA ASN A 101 -9.27 17.35 12.06
C ASN A 101 -8.36 18.52 11.68
N LYS A 102 -8.73 19.76 12.04
CA LYS A 102 -7.96 20.98 11.73
C LYS A 102 -6.47 20.85 12.06
N ARG A 103 -6.11 20.20 13.17
CA ARG A 103 -4.70 19.96 13.52
C ARG A 103 -3.99 19.06 12.50
N SER A 104 -4.61 17.97 12.05
CA SER A 104 -3.99 17.09 11.05
C SER A 104 -3.76 17.83 9.73
N PHE A 105 -4.73 18.63 9.28
CA PHE A 105 -4.55 19.47 8.10
C PHE A 105 -3.49 20.55 8.30
N LEU A 106 -3.52 21.29 9.42
CA LEU A 106 -2.53 22.33 9.72
C LEU A 106 -1.10 21.79 9.67
N PHE A 107 -0.81 20.71 10.40
CA PHE A 107 0.53 20.13 10.43
C PHE A 107 0.94 19.56 9.07
N PHE A 108 0.01 18.99 8.32
CA PHE A 108 0.30 18.56 6.95
C PHE A 108 0.58 19.75 6.03
N SER A 109 -0.19 20.85 6.13
CA SER A 109 0.04 22.08 5.36
C SER A 109 1.37 22.73 5.68
N ILE A 110 1.84 22.67 6.94
CA ILE A 110 3.17 23.12 7.33
C ILE A 110 4.25 22.29 6.62
N LEU A 111 4.10 20.96 6.56
CA LEU A 111 5.03 20.10 5.82
C LEU A 111 5.03 20.41 4.32
N ILE A 112 3.85 20.57 3.72
CA ILE A 112 3.72 20.97 2.31
C ILE A 112 4.38 22.32 2.05
N LEU A 113 4.12 23.32 2.90
CA LEU A 113 4.74 24.63 2.79
C LEU A 113 6.26 24.54 2.85
N TYR A 114 6.78 23.74 3.79
CA TYR A 114 8.21 23.49 3.91
C TYR A 114 8.79 22.86 2.63
N PHE A 115 8.16 21.81 2.08
CA PHE A 115 8.59 21.22 0.80
C PHE A 115 8.51 22.23 -0.36
N THR A 116 7.49 23.10 -0.38
CA THR A 116 7.38 24.15 -1.40
C THR A 116 8.52 25.17 -1.28
N ILE A 117 8.88 25.60 -0.06
CA ILE A 117 10.02 26.50 0.16
C ILE A 117 11.31 25.83 -0.34
N MET A 118 11.55 24.57 0.02
CA MET A 118 12.74 23.83 -0.42
C MET A 118 12.76 23.55 -1.93
N PHE A 119 11.59 23.44 -2.57
CA PHE A 119 11.47 23.38 -4.02
C PHE A 119 11.85 24.71 -4.67
N LEU A 120 11.38 25.84 -4.13
CA LEU A 120 11.71 27.17 -4.64
C LEU A 120 13.21 27.49 -4.49
N LEU A 121 13.84 27.00 -3.43
CA LEU A 121 15.28 27.14 -3.19
C LEU A 121 16.14 26.09 -3.92
N GLY A 122 15.52 25.07 -4.52
CA GLY A 122 16.18 23.95 -5.16
C GLY A 122 16.41 24.13 -6.67
N PRO A 123 16.80 23.05 -7.39
CA PRO A 123 17.18 23.12 -8.80
C PRO A 123 16.02 23.35 -9.77
N GLN A 124 14.77 23.15 -9.33
CA GLN A 124 13.54 23.37 -10.13
C GLN A 124 13.53 22.66 -11.50
N ASN A 125 14.24 21.55 -11.64
CA ASN A 125 14.21 20.72 -12.84
C ASN A 125 12.81 20.11 -13.09
N GLU A 126 12.58 19.54 -14.28
CA GLU A 126 11.27 18.96 -14.63
C GLU A 126 10.81 17.87 -13.66
N TYR A 127 11.74 17.07 -13.14
CA TYR A 127 11.44 16.07 -12.12
C TYR A 127 10.93 16.72 -10.83
N ALA A 128 11.60 17.76 -10.31
CA ALA A 128 11.22 18.49 -9.11
C ALA A 128 9.84 19.14 -9.24
N LYS A 129 9.52 19.73 -10.40
CA LYS A 129 8.20 20.31 -10.70
C LYS A 129 7.10 19.26 -10.64
N GLU A 130 7.31 18.12 -11.30
CA GLU A 130 6.34 17.02 -11.27
C GLU A 130 6.22 16.43 -9.84
N LYS A 131 7.35 16.38 -9.12
CA LYS A 131 7.45 15.85 -7.77
C LYS A 131 6.61 16.66 -6.78
N ILE A 132 6.75 17.99 -6.76
CA ILE A 132 6.01 18.85 -5.81
C ILE A 132 4.50 18.82 -6.07
N LEU A 133 4.08 18.81 -7.34
CA LEU A 133 2.67 18.70 -7.71
C LEU A 133 2.06 17.36 -7.24
N LYS A 134 2.76 16.25 -7.50
CA LYS A 134 2.35 14.91 -7.05
C LYS A 134 2.31 14.84 -5.53
N LEU A 135 3.30 15.42 -4.84
CA LEU A 135 3.36 15.46 -3.38
C LEU A 135 2.13 16.18 -2.79
N PHE A 136 1.78 17.34 -3.33
CA PHE A 136 0.60 18.10 -2.91
C PHE A 136 -0.69 17.31 -3.10
N VAL A 137 -0.98 16.87 -4.33
CA VAL A 137 -2.25 16.21 -4.68
C VAL A 137 -2.38 14.88 -3.95
N ARG A 138 -1.36 14.01 -4.01
CA ARG A 138 -1.40 12.71 -3.34
C ARG A 138 -1.47 12.88 -1.83
N GLY A 139 -0.69 13.81 -1.28
CA GLY A 139 -0.62 14.09 0.14
C GLY A 139 -1.99 14.35 0.76
N TYR A 140 -2.72 15.34 0.24
CA TYR A 140 -4.04 15.70 0.78
C TYR A 140 -5.08 14.62 0.51
N VAL A 141 -5.06 13.97 -0.65
CA VAL A 141 -6.02 12.88 -0.95
C VAL A 141 -5.83 11.72 0.03
N TRP A 142 -4.58 11.29 0.28
CA TRP A 142 -4.29 10.22 1.24
C TRP A 142 -4.67 10.60 2.67
N LEU A 143 -4.35 11.83 3.10
CA LEU A 143 -4.73 12.32 4.42
C LEU A 143 -6.25 12.30 4.61
N VAL A 144 -7.01 12.83 3.65
CA VAL A 144 -8.47 12.83 3.68
C VAL A 144 -9.02 11.41 3.71
N ALA A 145 -8.55 10.54 2.80
CA ALA A 145 -9.05 9.17 2.70
C ALA A 145 -8.80 8.37 3.98
N PHE A 146 -7.61 8.50 4.58
CA PHE A 146 -7.30 7.79 5.83
C PHE A 146 -8.02 8.39 7.05
N LEU A 147 -8.20 9.71 7.13
CA LEU A 147 -9.01 10.29 8.19
C LEU A 147 -10.46 9.79 8.12
N ILE A 148 -11.06 9.74 6.91
CA ILE A 148 -12.41 9.17 6.71
C ILE A 148 -12.43 7.71 7.17
N TYR A 149 -11.41 6.92 6.78
CA TYR A 149 -11.27 5.53 7.17
C TYR A 149 -11.19 5.34 8.69
N VAL A 150 -10.39 6.18 9.38
CA VAL A 150 -10.22 6.13 10.83
C VAL A 150 -11.52 6.51 11.57
N GLN A 151 -12.26 7.48 11.06
CA GLN A 151 -13.41 8.10 11.74
C GLN A 151 -14.78 7.61 11.25
N THR A 152 -14.86 6.51 10.51
CA THR A 152 -16.15 5.99 10.03
C THR A 152 -16.37 4.53 10.39
N TYR A 153 -17.38 4.27 11.24
CA TYR A 153 -17.71 2.91 11.71
C TYR A 153 -18.33 2.01 10.64
N ARG A 154 -18.93 2.60 9.58
CA ARG A 154 -19.68 1.86 8.55
C ARG A 154 -18.80 1.17 7.50
N ILE A 155 -17.49 1.32 7.55
CA ILE A 155 -16.59 0.76 6.55
C ILE A 155 -16.28 -0.70 6.88
N SER A 156 -16.59 -1.61 5.96
CA SER A 156 -16.16 -3.00 6.00
C SER A 156 -14.74 -3.16 5.46
N ASN A 157 -13.80 -3.55 6.33
CA ASN A 157 -12.42 -3.86 5.93
C ASN A 157 -12.35 -5.03 4.94
N ARG A 158 -13.27 -5.99 5.04
CA ARG A 158 -13.36 -7.14 4.12
C ARG A 158 -13.74 -6.72 2.71
N ASN A 159 -14.67 -5.77 2.58
CA ASN A 159 -15.07 -5.26 1.28
C ASN A 159 -13.90 -4.59 0.60
N LEU A 160 -13.18 -3.71 1.30
CA LEU A 160 -11.97 -3.08 0.78
C LEU A 160 -10.92 -4.12 0.39
N ALA A 161 -10.68 -5.13 1.23
CA ALA A 161 -9.73 -6.20 0.95
C ALA A 161 -10.07 -6.98 -0.33
N ILE A 162 -11.33 -7.39 -0.51
CA ILE A 162 -11.78 -8.11 -1.72
C ILE A 162 -11.63 -7.23 -2.96
N LEU A 163 -11.99 -5.94 -2.88
CA LEU A 163 -11.82 -5.00 -4.00
C LEU A 163 -10.35 -4.88 -4.44
N PHE A 164 -9.40 -4.80 -3.49
CA PHE A 164 -7.97 -4.75 -3.81
C PHE A 164 -7.45 -6.05 -4.42
N ILE A 165 -7.98 -7.22 -4.02
CA ILE A 165 -7.66 -8.50 -4.65
C ILE A 165 -8.18 -8.58 -6.08
N ILE A 166 -9.43 -8.18 -6.32
CA ILE A 166 -10.00 -8.14 -7.67
C ILE A 166 -9.18 -7.21 -8.56
N LEU A 167 -8.73 -6.07 -8.01
CA LEU A 167 -7.87 -5.14 -8.73
C LEU A 167 -6.50 -5.74 -9.07
N ALA A 168 -5.93 -6.59 -8.19
CA ALA A 168 -4.68 -7.30 -8.45
C ALA A 168 -4.83 -8.30 -9.60
N LEU A 169 -5.93 -9.04 -9.60
CA LEU A 169 -6.25 -10.04 -10.61
C LEU A 169 -6.59 -9.38 -11.96
N PHE A 170 -7.30 -8.25 -11.92
CA PHE A 170 -7.49 -7.38 -13.07
C PHE A 170 -6.14 -6.96 -13.66
N TYR A 171 -5.21 -6.45 -12.85
CA TYR A 171 -3.90 -6.01 -13.33
C TYR A 171 -3.08 -7.15 -13.94
N LEU A 172 -3.11 -8.33 -13.31
CA LEU A 172 -2.43 -9.51 -13.82
C LEU A 172 -3.01 -9.98 -15.16
N SER A 173 -4.34 -10.08 -15.26
CA SER A 173 -5.04 -10.49 -16.48
C SER A 173 -4.89 -9.47 -17.61
N GLN A 174 -4.94 -8.18 -17.28
CA GLN A 174 -4.64 -7.12 -18.24
C GLN A 174 -3.22 -7.27 -18.80
N SER A 175 -2.25 -7.59 -17.94
CA SER A 175 -0.87 -7.80 -18.37
C SER A 175 -0.73 -8.97 -19.33
N TYR A 176 -1.47 -10.05 -19.06
CA TYR A 176 -1.58 -11.20 -19.96
C TYR A 176 -2.14 -10.81 -21.34
N GLN A 177 -3.24 -10.05 -21.36
CA GLN A 177 -3.98 -9.77 -22.60
C GLN A 177 -3.38 -8.66 -23.45
N LEU A 178 -3.01 -7.53 -22.84
CA LEU A 178 -2.53 -6.36 -23.57
C LEU A 178 -1.06 -6.46 -23.93
N TYR A 179 -0.28 -7.17 -23.11
CA TYR A 179 1.18 -7.22 -23.26
C TYR A 179 1.72 -8.64 -23.50
N GLY A 180 0.86 -9.66 -23.60
CA GLY A 180 1.30 -11.03 -23.88
C GLY A 180 2.13 -11.64 -22.75
N VAL A 181 1.95 -11.19 -21.50
CA VAL A 181 2.64 -11.75 -20.33
C VAL A 181 2.06 -13.13 -20.01
N ARG A 182 2.72 -14.20 -20.46
CA ARG A 182 2.25 -15.58 -20.26
C ARG A 182 3.24 -16.40 -19.45
N PRO A 183 2.76 -17.24 -18.51
CA PRO A 183 3.61 -18.22 -17.87
C PRO A 183 4.02 -19.30 -18.88
N ALA A 184 5.26 -19.78 -18.80
CA ALA A 184 5.73 -20.86 -19.67
C ALA A 184 5.15 -22.23 -19.28
N TYR A 185 4.84 -22.42 -17.99
CA TYR A 185 4.26 -23.65 -17.43
C TYR A 185 3.53 -23.33 -16.11
N LEU A 186 2.73 -24.28 -15.58
CA LEU A 186 1.89 -24.11 -14.38
C LEU A 186 2.64 -23.78 -13.06
N GLY A 187 3.97 -23.87 -13.07
CA GLY A 187 4.85 -23.52 -11.95
C GLY A 187 5.71 -22.28 -12.20
N ASP A 188 5.57 -21.60 -13.34
CA ASP A 188 6.34 -20.40 -13.64
C ASP A 188 5.77 -19.22 -12.83
N ILE A 189 6.28 -19.04 -11.62
CA ILE A 189 5.94 -17.94 -10.73
C ILE A 189 6.71 -16.67 -11.13
N SER A 190 7.77 -16.81 -11.92
CA SER A 190 8.66 -15.69 -12.30
C SER A 190 8.20 -14.93 -13.54
N PHE A 191 7.22 -15.47 -14.29
CA PHE A 191 6.78 -14.96 -15.59
C PHE A 191 6.49 -13.45 -15.59
N PHE A 192 5.72 -12.96 -14.62
CA PHE A 192 5.33 -11.55 -14.57
C PHE A 192 6.56 -10.64 -14.40
N ARG A 193 7.47 -11.01 -13.50
CA ARG A 193 8.72 -10.27 -13.26
C ARG A 193 9.64 -10.30 -14.46
N ASN A 194 9.79 -11.46 -15.10
CA ASN A 194 10.62 -11.64 -16.29
C ASN A 194 10.10 -10.78 -17.46
N SER A 195 8.79 -10.81 -17.70
CA SER A 195 8.17 -9.96 -18.72
C SER A 195 8.30 -8.48 -18.40
N ALA A 196 8.15 -8.09 -17.13
CA ALA A 196 8.33 -6.70 -16.72
C ALA A 196 9.74 -6.16 -16.96
N ILE A 197 10.77 -7.00 -16.81
CA ILE A 197 12.15 -6.62 -17.12
C ILE A 197 12.36 -6.48 -18.63
N LYS A 198 11.80 -7.39 -19.43
CA LYS A 198 11.93 -7.38 -20.90
C LYS A 198 11.23 -6.20 -21.56
N MET A 199 10.09 -5.75 -21.03
CA MET A 199 9.30 -4.69 -21.64
C MET A 199 9.84 -3.27 -21.40
N GLY A 200 10.67 -3.06 -20.37
CA GLY A 200 11.27 -1.76 -20.09
C GLY A 200 10.26 -0.69 -19.64
N THR A 201 10.54 0.55 -20.02
CA THR A 201 9.80 1.76 -19.58
C THR A 201 8.92 2.35 -20.67
N THR A 202 7.83 3.01 -20.28
CA THR A 202 6.97 3.84 -21.11
C THR A 202 7.72 5.09 -21.58
N PHE A 203 7.16 5.77 -22.57
CA PHE A 203 7.59 7.11 -23.03
C PHE A 203 7.61 8.16 -21.91
N THR A 204 6.86 7.94 -20.82
CA THR A 204 6.82 8.81 -19.63
C THR A 204 7.82 8.39 -18.54
N GLY A 205 8.74 7.46 -18.83
CA GLY A 205 9.77 6.99 -17.90
C GLY A 205 9.24 6.05 -16.79
N GLY A 206 7.98 5.62 -16.84
CA GLY A 206 7.42 4.65 -15.89
C GLY A 206 7.53 3.22 -16.41
N ASN A 207 7.66 2.20 -15.56
CA ASN A 207 7.62 0.81 -16.06
C ASN A 207 6.24 0.49 -16.68
N ILE A 208 6.23 -0.11 -17.86
CA ILE A 208 4.99 -0.60 -18.52
C ILE A 208 4.29 -1.61 -17.60
N LEU A 209 5.07 -2.53 -17.04
CA LEU A 209 4.63 -3.46 -16.01
C LEU A 209 5.31 -3.15 -14.68
N ASN A 210 4.51 -2.79 -13.69
CA ASN A 210 4.98 -2.47 -12.36
C ASN A 210 4.78 -3.66 -11.41
N THR A 211 5.86 -4.41 -11.21
CA THR A 211 5.90 -5.52 -10.23
C THR A 211 5.55 -5.10 -8.81
N HIS A 212 5.90 -3.87 -8.39
CA HIS A 212 5.47 -3.37 -7.09
C HIS A 212 3.95 -3.15 -7.01
N THR A 213 3.30 -2.78 -8.11
CA THR A 213 1.84 -2.68 -8.15
C THR A 213 1.21 -4.05 -7.90
N LEU A 214 1.63 -5.10 -8.62
CA LEU A 214 1.12 -6.46 -8.39
C LEU A 214 1.40 -6.99 -6.97
N ALA A 215 2.51 -6.57 -6.34
CA ALA A 215 2.86 -6.99 -4.98
C ALA A 215 2.05 -6.27 -3.88
N TYR A 216 1.90 -4.95 -3.99
CA TYR A 216 1.31 -4.14 -2.93
C TYR A 216 -0.23 -4.16 -2.92
N LEU A 217 -0.92 -4.57 -4.01
CA LEU A 217 -2.38 -4.77 -4.02
C LEU A 217 -2.80 -5.89 -3.07
N PRO A 218 -2.33 -7.13 -3.26
CA PRO A 218 -2.66 -8.24 -2.38
C PRO A 218 -2.11 -8.01 -0.96
N LEU A 219 -0.96 -7.34 -0.79
CA LEU A 219 -0.45 -7.01 0.54
C LEU A 219 -1.34 -6.00 1.27
N GLY A 220 -1.80 -4.95 0.57
CA GLY A 220 -2.78 -3.99 1.10
C GLY A 220 -4.10 -4.67 1.43
N ALA A 221 -4.59 -5.54 0.52
CA ALA A 221 -5.79 -6.34 0.73
C ALA A 221 -5.69 -7.22 1.97
N LEU A 222 -4.60 -7.97 2.11
CA LEU A 222 -4.32 -8.81 3.27
C LEU A 222 -4.24 -7.96 4.55
N THR A 223 -3.69 -6.75 4.47
CA THR A 223 -3.58 -5.87 5.62
C THR A 223 -4.95 -5.35 6.07
N PHE A 224 -5.83 -4.96 5.15
CA PHE A 224 -7.22 -4.63 5.47
C PHE A 224 -7.94 -5.84 6.07
N TRP A 225 -7.77 -7.03 5.47
CA TRP A 225 -8.34 -8.27 5.94
C TRP A 225 -7.89 -8.58 7.40
N MET A 226 -6.58 -8.60 7.64
CA MET A 226 -5.95 -8.86 8.93
C MET A 226 -6.20 -7.76 9.97
N SER A 227 -6.60 -6.57 9.55
CA SER A 227 -7.00 -5.50 10.46
C SER A 227 -8.37 -5.74 11.09
N ASP A 228 -9.21 -6.59 10.51
CA ASP A 228 -10.51 -6.96 11.08
C ASP A 228 -10.35 -7.71 12.43
N LYS A 229 -11.13 -7.33 13.44
CA LYS A 229 -11.12 -7.96 14.76
C LYS A 229 -11.57 -9.43 14.73
N ASN A 230 -12.49 -9.77 13.83
CA ASN A 230 -13.19 -11.08 13.86
C ASN A 230 -12.47 -12.20 13.09
N ILE A 231 -11.34 -11.91 12.45
CA ILE A 231 -10.68 -12.80 11.50
C ILE A 231 -10.29 -14.19 12.04
N LEU A 232 -9.98 -14.30 13.33
CA LEU A 232 -9.55 -15.56 13.97
C LEU A 232 -10.73 -16.35 14.60
N GLY A 233 -11.98 -15.99 14.29
CA GLY A 233 -13.13 -16.78 14.72
C GLY A 233 -13.19 -18.13 14.02
N LYS A 234 -13.56 -19.21 14.74
CA LYS A 234 -13.63 -20.59 14.21
C LYS A 234 -14.38 -20.71 12.86
N LYS A 235 -15.44 -19.91 12.66
CA LYS A 235 -16.24 -19.91 11.42
C LYS A 235 -15.56 -19.24 10.21
N GLN A 236 -14.51 -18.46 10.41
CA GLN A 236 -13.89 -17.61 9.38
C GLN A 236 -12.45 -17.99 9.05
N ILE A 237 -11.92 -19.00 9.76
CA ILE A 237 -10.53 -19.43 9.60
C ILE A 237 -10.27 -20.00 8.20
N GLY A 238 -11.19 -20.81 7.67
CA GLY A 238 -11.07 -21.37 6.32
C GLY A 238 -11.02 -20.28 5.25
N LEU A 239 -11.94 -19.31 5.30
CA LEU A 239 -11.94 -18.15 4.40
C LEU A 239 -10.64 -17.34 4.51
N SER A 240 -10.11 -17.18 5.73
CA SER A 240 -8.86 -16.44 5.95
C SER A 240 -7.64 -17.16 5.39
N ILE A 241 -7.61 -18.50 5.47
CA ILE A 241 -6.56 -19.32 4.85
C ILE A 241 -6.61 -19.16 3.32
N VAL A 242 -7.79 -19.29 2.72
CA VAL A 242 -7.99 -19.12 1.27
C VAL A 242 -7.53 -17.72 0.83
N PHE A 243 -7.95 -16.68 1.54
CA PHE A 243 -7.59 -15.29 1.23
C PHE A 243 -6.07 -15.05 1.37
N PHE A 244 -5.45 -15.66 2.39
CA PHE A 244 -4.00 -15.62 2.57
C PHE A 244 -3.27 -16.29 1.42
N LEU A 245 -3.65 -17.51 1.03
CA LEU A 245 -3.03 -18.25 -0.07
C LEU A 245 -3.16 -17.48 -1.40
N LEU A 246 -4.33 -16.89 -1.65
CA LEU A 246 -4.56 -16.05 -2.82
C LEU A 246 -3.64 -14.82 -2.83
N SER A 247 -3.57 -14.10 -1.71
CA SER A 247 -2.72 -12.91 -1.57
C SER A 247 -1.24 -13.28 -1.71
N PHE A 248 -0.82 -14.37 -1.06
CA PHE A 248 0.53 -14.88 -1.08
C PHE A 248 0.97 -15.29 -2.49
N GLY A 249 0.12 -16.02 -3.22
CA GLY A 249 0.38 -16.41 -4.61
C GLY A 249 0.62 -15.21 -5.53
N LEU A 250 -0.21 -14.16 -5.42
CA LEU A 250 -0.03 -12.93 -6.21
C LEU A 250 1.24 -12.16 -5.82
N ILE A 251 1.58 -12.10 -4.53
CA ILE A 251 2.84 -11.49 -4.07
C ILE A 251 4.03 -12.28 -4.63
N LEU A 252 3.97 -13.62 -4.63
CA LEU A 252 5.02 -14.45 -5.22
C LEU A 252 5.19 -14.19 -6.71
N MET A 253 4.10 -14.17 -7.47
CA MET A 253 4.11 -13.90 -8.92
C MET A 253 4.73 -12.54 -9.26
N SER A 254 4.58 -11.55 -8.38
CA SER A 254 5.19 -10.23 -8.57
C SER A 254 6.73 -10.25 -8.56
N GLY A 255 7.35 -11.26 -7.96
CA GLY A 255 8.80 -11.34 -7.76
C GLY A 255 9.37 -10.27 -6.81
N VAL A 256 8.52 -9.49 -6.13
CA VAL A 256 8.96 -8.43 -5.21
C VAL A 256 9.25 -9.03 -3.83
N ARG A 257 10.53 -9.40 -3.65
CA ARG A 257 11.05 -10.05 -2.42
C ARG A 257 10.68 -9.29 -1.15
N GLN A 258 10.68 -7.96 -1.20
CA GLN A 258 10.45 -7.15 -0.01
C GLN A 258 9.00 -7.22 0.47
N ALA A 259 8.04 -7.40 -0.43
CA ALA A 259 6.63 -7.58 -0.07
C ALA A 259 6.39 -8.88 0.73
N LEU A 260 7.18 -9.94 0.48
CA LEU A 260 7.17 -11.16 1.30
C LEU A 260 7.66 -10.88 2.72
N GLY A 261 8.74 -10.10 2.85
CA GLY A 261 9.22 -9.61 4.15
C GLY A 261 8.13 -8.88 4.93
N VAL A 262 7.43 -7.95 4.27
CA VAL A 262 6.32 -7.21 4.90
C VAL A 262 5.18 -8.12 5.30
N LEU A 263 4.82 -9.12 4.48
CA LEU A 263 3.77 -10.08 4.80
C LEU A 263 4.03 -10.82 6.12
N ILE A 264 5.28 -11.23 6.36
CA ILE A 264 5.70 -11.88 7.62
C ILE A 264 5.54 -10.92 8.79
N VAL A 265 6.00 -9.67 8.64
CA VAL A 265 5.88 -8.63 9.69
C VAL A 265 4.41 -8.36 10.03
N ILE A 266 3.53 -8.24 9.04
CA ILE A 266 2.09 -8.02 9.27
C ILE A 266 1.45 -9.19 10.01
N PHE A 267 1.81 -10.43 9.67
CA PHE A 267 1.33 -11.61 10.38
C PHE A 267 1.83 -11.63 11.83
N ALA A 268 3.12 -11.35 12.05
CA ALA A 268 3.74 -11.25 13.37
C ALA A 268 3.04 -10.20 14.25
N LEU A 269 2.85 -9.00 13.69
CA LEU A 269 2.17 -7.89 14.38
C LEU A 269 0.72 -8.25 14.70
N ARG A 270 0.00 -8.88 13.78
CA ARG A 270 -1.39 -9.29 14.06
C ARG A 270 -1.47 -10.31 15.21
N LEU A 271 -0.55 -11.28 15.27
CA LEU A 271 -0.48 -12.23 16.37
C LEU A 271 -0.16 -11.52 17.70
N PHE A 272 0.73 -10.51 17.67
CA PHE A 272 1.06 -9.69 18.84
C PHE A 272 -0.14 -8.87 19.34
N LEU A 273 -0.89 -8.25 18.43
CA LEU A 273 -2.05 -7.42 18.76
C LEU A 273 -3.21 -8.21 19.40
N ASN A 274 -3.25 -9.53 19.20
CA ASN A 274 -4.31 -10.38 19.71
C ASN A 274 -4.06 -10.89 21.15
N LYS A 275 -2.82 -10.83 21.64
CA LYS A 275 -2.47 -11.23 23.02
C LYS A 275 -2.24 -9.99 23.89
N ARG A 276 -2.77 -10.01 25.13
CA ARG A 276 -2.45 -8.98 26.14
C ARG A 276 -0.98 -9.01 26.57
N ARG A 277 -0.27 -10.15 26.37
CA ARG A 277 1.14 -10.37 26.72
C ARG A 277 2.06 -10.36 25.50
N ILE A 278 3.32 -9.98 25.77
CA ILE A 278 4.50 -10.03 24.90
C ILE A 278 4.64 -11.43 24.28
N ILE A 279 5.17 -11.47 23.05
CA ILE A 279 5.29 -12.66 22.18
C ILE A 279 5.79 -13.87 22.99
N SER A 280 4.92 -14.87 23.20
CA SER A 280 5.33 -16.15 23.77
C SER A 280 6.23 -16.89 22.77
N PHE A 281 7.30 -17.55 23.22
CA PHE A 281 8.24 -18.33 22.41
C PHE A 281 7.55 -19.22 21.34
N ARG A 282 6.42 -19.87 21.71
CA ARG A 282 5.59 -20.66 20.79
C ARG A 282 5.13 -19.89 19.55
N ASN A 283 4.74 -18.63 19.67
CA ASN A 283 4.30 -17.79 18.55
C ASN A 283 5.47 -17.37 17.66
N LEU A 284 6.64 -17.09 18.26
CA LEU A 284 7.87 -16.79 17.53
C LEU A 284 8.31 -18.02 16.72
N PHE A 285 8.26 -19.21 17.35
CA PHE A 285 8.54 -20.48 16.68
C PHE A 285 7.56 -20.76 15.53
N THR A 286 6.25 -20.55 15.73
CA THR A 286 5.27 -20.66 14.62
C THR A 286 5.59 -19.70 13.48
N LEU A 287 6.03 -18.48 13.79
CA LEU A 287 6.42 -17.50 12.76
C LEU A 287 7.65 -17.96 11.97
N LEU A 288 8.66 -18.48 12.65
CA LEU A 288 9.88 -19.01 12.04
C LEU A 288 9.59 -20.24 11.18
N VAL A 289 8.69 -21.12 11.62
CA VAL A 289 8.24 -22.27 10.83
C VAL A 289 7.47 -21.83 9.60
N ILE A 290 6.54 -20.88 9.71
CA ILE A 290 5.83 -20.32 8.55
C ILE A 290 6.84 -19.68 7.58
N PHE A 291 7.81 -18.93 8.09
CA PHE A 291 8.87 -18.33 7.28
C PHE A 291 9.68 -19.40 6.54
N TYR A 292 10.12 -20.44 7.24
CA TYR A 292 10.88 -21.54 6.67
C TYR A 292 10.07 -22.27 5.59
N ILE A 293 8.79 -22.57 5.84
CA ILE A 293 7.91 -23.22 4.86
C ILE A 293 7.74 -22.32 3.63
N VAL A 294 7.48 -21.02 3.83
CA VAL A 294 7.37 -20.05 2.72
C VAL A 294 8.65 -20.02 1.90
N VAL A 295 9.82 -19.92 2.52
CA VAL A 295 11.11 -19.91 1.83
C VAL A 295 11.36 -21.24 1.11
N SER A 296 11.04 -22.37 1.74
CA SER A 296 11.25 -23.72 1.19
C SER A 296 10.36 -24.00 -0.01
N VAL A 297 9.05 -23.71 0.10
CA VAL A 297 8.09 -23.82 -1.01
C VAL A 297 8.54 -22.96 -2.18
N VAL A 298 8.96 -21.73 -1.90
CA VAL A 298 9.40 -20.77 -2.92
C VAL A 298 10.71 -21.22 -3.58
N SER A 299 11.66 -21.79 -2.83
CA SER A 299 12.91 -22.36 -3.38
C SER A 299 12.68 -23.57 -4.29
N TRP A 300 11.58 -24.31 -4.10
CA TRP A 300 11.28 -25.50 -4.90
C TRP A 300 10.85 -25.16 -6.34
N PHE A 301 10.41 -23.92 -6.59
CA PHE A 301 10.01 -23.45 -7.93
C PHE A 301 11.18 -22.96 -8.81
N GLY A 302 12.44 -23.21 -8.44
CA GLY A 302 13.59 -23.02 -9.34
C GLY A 302 13.79 -21.60 -9.86
N SER A 303 13.45 -20.57 -9.08
CA SER A 303 13.55 -19.19 -9.51
C SER A 303 15.00 -18.69 -9.46
N GLU A 304 15.55 -18.27 -10.60
CA GLU A 304 16.85 -17.58 -10.75
C GLU A 304 17.00 -16.40 -9.76
N TYR A 305 15.88 -15.78 -9.38
CA TYR A 305 15.87 -14.69 -8.40
C TYR A 305 16.13 -15.15 -6.97
N LEU A 306 15.68 -16.34 -6.58
CA LEU A 306 15.97 -16.87 -5.25
C LEU A 306 17.42 -17.29 -5.16
N GLU A 307 17.93 -17.91 -6.23
CA GLU A 307 19.34 -18.25 -6.34
C GLU A 307 20.23 -17.01 -6.21
N LYS A 308 19.90 -15.90 -6.90
CA LYS A 308 20.60 -14.61 -6.72
C LYS A 308 20.48 -14.02 -5.30
N THR A 309 19.43 -14.36 -4.55
CA THR A 309 19.21 -13.85 -3.18
C THR A 309 19.95 -14.68 -2.12
N LEU A 310 19.92 -16.00 -2.30
CA LEU A 310 20.44 -16.99 -1.35
C LEU A 310 21.92 -17.32 -1.63
N SER A 311 22.42 -17.00 -2.82
CA SER A 311 23.82 -17.21 -3.17
C SER A 311 24.74 -16.36 -2.29
N GLN A 312 25.62 -17.06 -1.57
CA GLN A 312 26.64 -16.44 -0.73
C GLN A 312 27.70 -15.68 -1.54
N ARG A 313 27.76 -15.89 -2.86
CA ARG A 313 28.70 -15.23 -3.79
C ARG A 313 28.33 -13.79 -4.13
N ASN A 314 27.07 -13.37 -3.94
CA ASN A 314 26.63 -12.01 -4.26
C ASN A 314 26.90 -11.04 -3.10
N THR A 315 27.25 -9.78 -3.40
CA THR A 315 27.33 -8.71 -2.39
C THR A 315 25.96 -8.40 -1.80
N VAL A 316 25.89 -7.79 -0.61
CA VAL A 316 24.61 -7.40 0.03
C VAL A 316 23.80 -6.48 -0.89
N GLU A 317 24.46 -5.55 -1.59
CA GLU A 317 23.83 -4.68 -2.59
C GLU A 317 23.26 -5.45 -3.78
N ALA A 318 24.00 -6.44 -4.31
CA ALA A 318 23.53 -7.31 -5.39
C ALA A 318 22.37 -8.22 -4.94
N ARG A 319 22.39 -8.72 -3.69
CA ARG A 319 21.29 -9.52 -3.11
C ARG A 319 20.04 -8.69 -2.89
N LEU A 320 20.19 -7.43 -2.47
CA LEU A 320 19.08 -6.49 -2.27
C LEU A 320 18.64 -5.80 -3.56
N ASN A 321 19.47 -5.84 -4.61
CA ASN A 321 19.35 -5.04 -5.83
C ASN A 321 19.15 -3.55 -5.50
N ARG A 322 20.00 -3.02 -4.62
CA ARG A 322 19.94 -1.65 -4.09
C ARG A 322 21.34 -1.07 -3.95
N ASP A 323 21.47 0.18 -4.36
CA ASP A 323 22.68 0.98 -4.29
C ASP A 323 22.56 1.90 -3.09
N PHE A 324 23.38 1.66 -2.07
CA PHE A 324 23.41 2.49 -0.86
C PHE A 324 24.58 3.48 -0.88
N VAL A 325 25.59 3.26 -1.71
CA VAL A 325 26.77 4.13 -1.80
C VAL A 325 26.43 5.48 -2.42
N THR A 326 25.70 5.50 -3.55
CA THR A 326 25.37 6.75 -4.25
C THR A 326 24.60 7.74 -3.36
N PRO A 327 23.56 7.34 -2.62
CA PRO A 327 22.87 8.24 -1.69
C PRO A 327 23.81 8.93 -0.68
N PHE A 328 24.74 8.19 -0.08
CA PHE A 328 25.69 8.78 0.87
C PHE A 328 26.66 9.74 0.20
N ARG A 329 27.05 9.50 -1.06
CA ARG A 329 27.85 10.45 -1.85
C ARG A 329 27.08 11.73 -2.15
N VAL A 330 25.81 11.64 -2.53
CA VAL A 330 24.95 12.81 -2.76
C VAL A 330 24.76 13.60 -1.46
N LEU A 331 24.51 12.92 -0.34
CA LEU A 331 24.40 13.56 0.97
C LEU A 331 25.70 14.30 1.38
N ALA A 332 26.86 13.79 0.99
CA ALA A 332 28.14 14.42 1.31
C ALA A 332 28.41 15.74 0.55
N ILE A 333 27.63 16.04 -0.51
CA ILE A 333 27.76 17.29 -1.28
C ILE A 333 27.33 18.49 -0.42
N ASP A 334 26.15 18.39 0.20
CA ASP A 334 25.67 19.34 1.20
C ASP A 334 24.90 18.58 2.28
N PRO A 335 25.55 18.20 3.40
CA PRO A 335 24.89 17.43 4.45
C PRO A 335 23.90 18.26 5.28
N VAL A 336 23.99 19.60 5.25
CA VAL A 336 23.20 20.48 6.10
C VAL A 336 21.87 20.82 5.45
N PHE A 337 21.91 21.26 4.18
CA PHE A 337 20.73 21.69 3.43
C PHE A 337 20.32 20.74 2.30
N GLY A 338 21.17 19.77 1.95
CA GLY A 338 20.92 18.83 0.86
C GLY A 338 21.07 19.50 -0.51
N VAL A 339 20.96 18.69 -1.56
CA VAL A 339 21.11 19.13 -2.96
C VAL A 339 19.86 19.83 -3.52
N GLY A 340 18.89 20.16 -2.68
CA GLY A 340 17.61 20.76 -3.05
C GLY A 340 16.52 19.74 -3.39
N PHE A 341 15.25 20.13 -3.18
CA PHE A 341 14.09 19.26 -3.38
C PHE A 341 14.00 18.81 -4.86
N GLY A 342 13.99 17.50 -5.08
CA GLY A 342 14.02 16.90 -6.42
C GLY A 342 15.37 17.01 -7.14
N GLY A 343 16.45 17.40 -6.46
CA GLY A 343 17.80 17.52 -7.03
C GLY A 343 18.60 16.22 -7.08
N TYR A 344 18.14 15.14 -6.42
CA TYR A 344 18.84 13.85 -6.43
C TYR A 344 19.23 13.32 -7.84
N PRO A 345 18.37 13.40 -8.88
CA PRO A 345 18.72 12.92 -10.21
C PRO A 345 19.87 13.68 -10.89
N ASP A 346 20.15 14.92 -10.46
CA ASP A 346 21.23 15.72 -11.05
C ASP A 346 22.61 15.22 -10.62
N TYR A 347 22.67 14.44 -9.53
CA TYR A 347 23.90 13.89 -8.93
C TYR A 347 23.95 12.36 -8.95
N ALA A 348 22.92 11.71 -9.49
CA ALA A 348 22.81 10.25 -9.54
C ALA A 348 22.12 9.79 -10.82
N ASN A 349 22.51 8.63 -11.34
CA ASN A 349 21.89 8.02 -12.52
C ASN A 349 20.49 7.42 -12.25
N LYS A 350 19.77 7.92 -11.24
CA LYS A 350 18.47 7.43 -10.76
C LYS A 350 17.68 8.59 -10.17
N ASN A 351 16.36 8.49 -10.24
CA ASN A 351 15.49 9.57 -9.78
C ASN A 351 15.48 9.76 -8.25
N TYR A 352 15.76 8.71 -7.46
CA TYR A 352 15.69 8.75 -5.98
C TYR A 352 16.46 7.57 -5.34
N PRO A 353 16.88 7.67 -4.06
CA PRO A 353 17.70 6.66 -3.37
C PRO A 353 16.94 5.42 -2.86
N HIS A 354 15.66 5.25 -3.24
CA HIS A 354 14.77 4.15 -2.82
C HIS A 354 14.59 3.96 -1.30
N ASN A 355 14.92 4.97 -0.49
CA ASN A 355 14.67 5.02 0.95
C ASN A 355 14.24 6.43 1.34
N LEU A 356 13.07 6.57 1.96
CA LEU A 356 12.47 7.86 2.29
C LEU A 356 13.38 8.74 3.17
N PHE A 357 14.09 8.16 4.14
CA PHE A 357 14.95 8.94 5.02
C PHE A 357 16.20 9.40 4.29
N LEU A 358 16.82 8.53 3.50
CA LEU A 358 17.95 8.93 2.66
C LEU A 358 17.53 9.98 1.63
N GLU A 359 16.33 9.87 1.04
CA GLU A 359 15.83 10.86 0.10
C GLU A 359 15.64 12.23 0.75
N ILE A 360 15.02 12.27 1.94
CA ILE A 360 14.90 13.50 2.73
C ILE A 360 16.27 14.07 3.08
N LEU A 361 17.22 13.24 3.51
CA LEU A 361 18.57 13.69 3.86
C LEU A 361 19.33 14.21 2.64
N CYS A 362 19.31 13.49 1.52
CA CYS A 362 20.00 13.92 0.30
C CYS A 362 19.41 15.23 -0.25
N GLU A 363 18.09 15.36 -0.28
CA GLU A 363 17.44 16.52 -0.92
C GLU A 363 17.26 17.73 0.01
N LEU A 364 17.11 17.51 1.32
CA LEU A 364 16.77 18.56 2.29
C LEU A 364 17.79 18.68 3.44
N GLY A 365 18.80 17.82 3.46
CA GLY A 365 19.84 17.80 4.49
C GLY A 365 19.33 17.43 5.87
N MET A 366 20.23 17.54 6.85
CA MET A 366 19.90 17.36 8.27
C MET A 366 18.88 18.38 8.76
N VAL A 367 18.92 19.62 8.26
CA VAL A 367 17.98 20.67 8.67
C VAL A 367 16.55 20.29 8.28
N GLY A 368 16.33 19.87 7.03
CA GLY A 368 14.99 19.47 6.59
C GLY A 368 14.48 18.21 7.26
N PHE A 369 15.37 17.25 7.51
CA PHE A 369 15.03 16.09 8.31
C PHE A 369 14.55 16.48 9.72
N MET A 370 15.25 17.38 10.41
CA MET A 370 14.88 17.86 11.74
C MET A 370 13.57 18.67 11.73
N VAL A 371 13.33 19.53 10.74
CA VAL A 371 12.07 20.28 10.60
C VAL A 371 10.87 19.33 10.48
N ILE A 372 10.99 18.26 9.68
CA ILE A 372 9.94 17.25 9.54
C ILE A 372 9.72 16.53 10.89
N LEU A 373 10.78 16.13 11.58
CA LEU A 373 10.68 15.49 12.90
C LEU A 373 10.06 16.41 13.95
N MET A 374 10.42 17.69 13.99
CA MET A 374 9.84 18.68 14.89
C MET A 374 8.35 18.88 14.61
N CYS A 375 7.96 18.99 13.34
CA CYS A 375 6.57 19.13 12.92
C CYS A 375 5.73 17.92 13.37
N LEU A 376 6.21 16.70 13.12
CA LEU A 376 5.57 15.48 13.61
C LEU A 376 5.56 15.42 15.14
N GLY A 377 6.68 15.72 15.80
CA GLY A 377 6.82 15.72 17.25
C GLY A 377 5.80 16.65 17.92
N ALA A 378 5.70 17.89 17.43
CA ALA A 378 4.74 18.88 17.91
C ALA A 378 3.28 18.43 17.73
N PHE A 379 2.94 17.79 16.60
CA PHE A 379 1.63 17.15 16.43
C PHE A 379 1.35 16.09 17.50
N TRP A 380 2.37 15.30 17.87
CA TRP A 380 2.28 14.21 18.82
C TRP A 380 2.31 14.63 20.30
N VAL A 381 2.82 15.82 20.65
CA VAL A 381 2.82 16.34 22.03
C VAL A 381 1.42 16.28 22.66
N SER A 382 0.38 16.66 21.89
CA SER A 382 -1.01 16.63 22.36
C SER A 382 -1.68 15.24 22.37
N ARG A 383 -0.94 14.21 21.94
CA ARG A 383 -1.42 12.84 21.70
C ARG A 383 -0.63 11.77 22.46
N ARG A 384 0.19 12.16 23.43
CA ARG A 384 1.03 11.24 24.25
C ARG A 384 0.27 10.05 24.87
N LYS A 385 -1.06 10.16 25.06
CA LYS A 385 -1.91 9.08 25.58
C LYS A 385 -2.35 8.05 24.53
N ILE A 386 -2.10 8.29 23.24
CA ILE A 386 -2.47 7.37 22.16
C ILE A 386 -1.41 6.28 22.06
N ASN A 387 -1.78 5.04 22.37
CA ASN A 387 -0.95 3.88 22.05
C ASN A 387 -1.08 3.58 20.55
N MET A 388 -0.10 4.00 19.75
CA MET A 388 -0.08 3.80 18.29
C MET A 388 -0.30 2.34 17.91
N VAL A 389 0.43 1.42 18.55
CA VAL A 389 0.43 -0.01 18.20
C VAL A 389 -0.97 -0.59 18.39
N ARG A 390 -1.64 -0.25 19.49
CA ARG A 390 -2.99 -0.75 19.82
C ARG A 390 -4.13 0.18 19.37
N PHE A 391 -3.83 1.23 18.62
CA PHE A 391 -4.85 2.18 18.16
C PHE A 391 -5.85 1.48 17.25
N ARG A 392 -7.13 1.58 17.61
CA ARG A 392 -8.25 1.08 16.80
C ARG A 392 -9.03 2.24 16.22
N THR A 393 -9.28 2.15 14.93
CA THR A 393 -10.21 3.03 14.21
C THR A 393 -11.66 2.73 14.61
N LEU A 394 -12.60 3.58 14.18
CA LEU A 394 -14.03 3.36 14.45
C LEU A 394 -14.62 2.13 13.76
N ASN A 395 -14.06 1.70 12.63
CA ASN A 395 -14.39 0.42 12.01
C ASN A 395 -13.62 -0.77 12.64
N ASN A 396 -13.04 -0.59 13.83
CA ASN A 396 -12.29 -1.60 14.58
C ASN A 396 -11.03 -2.14 13.87
N ALA A 397 -10.48 -1.41 12.90
CA ALA A 397 -9.23 -1.76 12.25
C ALA A 397 -8.02 -1.35 13.10
N TYR A 398 -6.94 -2.11 13.02
CA TYR A 398 -5.65 -1.72 13.59
C TYR A 398 -4.87 -0.86 12.60
N LEU A 399 -4.87 0.46 12.81
CA LEU A 399 -4.19 1.40 11.90
C LEU A 399 -2.68 1.14 11.81
N PHE A 400 -2.07 0.61 12.89
CA PHE A 400 -0.64 0.30 12.92
C PHE A 400 -0.22 -0.75 11.89
N LEU A 401 -1.10 -1.69 11.53
CA LEU A 401 -0.81 -2.66 10.47
C LEU A 401 -0.69 -1.96 9.12
N LEU A 402 -1.61 -1.05 8.80
CA LEU A 402 -1.54 -0.23 7.59
C LEU A 402 -0.29 0.65 7.59
N PHE A 403 -0.01 1.33 8.70
CA PHE A 403 1.22 2.11 8.88
C PHE A 403 2.47 1.28 8.58
N THR A 404 2.55 0.05 9.08
CA THR A 404 3.71 -0.82 8.88
C THR A 404 3.93 -1.16 7.41
N VAL A 405 2.87 -1.41 6.63
CA VAL A 405 3.01 -1.65 5.18
C VAL A 405 3.61 -0.45 4.47
N PHE A 406 3.08 0.74 4.74
CA PHE A 406 3.58 1.97 4.09
C PHE A 406 4.98 2.35 4.57
N PHE A 407 5.31 2.10 5.84
CA PHE A 407 6.64 2.30 6.40
C PHE A 407 7.66 1.38 5.73
N MET A 408 7.39 0.08 5.69
CA MET A 408 8.31 -0.87 5.06
C MET A 408 8.45 -0.61 3.56
N ARG A 409 7.36 -0.21 2.89
CA ARG A 409 7.41 0.21 1.48
C ARG A 409 8.33 1.42 1.30
N SER A 410 8.19 2.45 2.14
CA SER A 410 8.95 3.69 1.98
C SER A 410 10.45 3.54 2.22
N MET A 411 10.87 2.49 2.92
CA MET A 411 12.29 2.18 3.12
C MET A 411 12.94 1.52 1.89
N ILE A 412 12.15 1.10 0.90
CA ILE A 412 12.58 0.14 -0.12
C ILE A 412 12.17 0.54 -1.54
N SER A 413 11.07 1.27 -1.70
CA SER A 413 10.45 1.58 -2.98
C SER A 413 9.63 2.86 -2.96
N GLY A 414 9.58 3.54 -4.11
CA GLY A 414 8.90 4.81 -4.27
C GLY A 414 9.77 5.98 -3.82
N ASP A 415 9.55 7.11 -4.48
CA ASP A 415 10.06 8.41 -4.10
C ASP A 415 9.19 9.00 -2.97
N LEU A 416 9.58 10.18 -2.48
CA LEU A 416 8.85 10.95 -1.47
C LEU A 416 7.38 11.17 -1.88
N THR A 417 7.08 11.37 -3.16
CA THR A 417 5.68 11.56 -3.63
C THR A 417 4.85 10.30 -3.50
N GLY A 418 5.42 9.13 -3.75
CA GLY A 418 4.78 7.85 -3.56
C GLY A 418 4.66 7.45 -2.09
N ASN A 419 5.48 8.02 -1.22
CA ASN A 419 5.60 7.67 0.20
C ASN A 419 5.08 8.74 1.16
N ILE A 420 4.58 9.88 0.66
CA ILE A 420 3.94 10.94 1.44
C ILE A 420 2.77 10.44 2.30
N VAL A 421 2.15 9.35 1.85
CA VAL A 421 1.12 8.61 2.57
C VAL A 421 1.55 8.20 3.99
N LEU A 422 2.85 7.92 4.21
CA LEU A 422 3.38 7.59 5.53
C LEU A 422 3.27 8.78 6.49
N LEU A 423 3.65 9.98 6.02
CA LEU A 423 3.53 11.22 6.80
C LEU A 423 2.05 11.52 7.07
N GLY A 424 1.19 11.37 6.06
CA GLY A 424 -0.26 11.51 6.22
C GLY A 424 -0.86 10.54 7.25
N LEU A 425 -0.44 9.28 7.25
CA LEU A 425 -0.88 8.26 8.21
C LEU A 425 -0.48 8.58 9.65
N LEU A 426 0.72 9.11 9.88
CA LEU A 426 1.13 9.57 11.21
C LEU A 426 0.20 10.66 11.74
N LEU A 427 -0.31 11.53 10.86
CA LEU A 427 -1.28 12.57 11.20
C LEU A 427 -2.72 12.06 11.33
N CYS A 428 -2.98 10.77 11.05
CA CYS A 428 -4.29 10.14 11.19
C CYS A 428 -4.52 9.48 12.56
N PHE A 429 -3.50 9.39 13.42
CA PHE A 429 -3.66 8.93 14.81
C PHE A 429 -4.32 10.01 15.67
N VAL A 430 -5.62 10.18 15.47
CA VAL A 430 -6.43 11.22 16.11
C VAL A 430 -7.30 10.63 17.21
N LYS A 431 -7.65 11.46 18.19
CA LYS A 431 -8.71 11.09 19.14
C LYS A 431 -10.02 10.95 18.37
N ILE A 432 -10.69 9.82 18.57
CA ILE A 432 -12.00 9.56 17.98
C ILE A 432 -13.02 10.52 18.60
N HIS A 433 -13.83 11.16 17.76
CA HIS A 433 -14.75 12.21 18.21
C HIS A 433 -15.92 11.62 19.03
N PRO A 434 -16.34 12.26 20.15
CA PRO A 434 -17.43 11.75 20.99
C PRO A 434 -18.77 11.57 20.28
N LEU A 435 -19.09 12.42 19.28
CA LEU A 435 -20.32 12.28 18.48
C LEU A 435 -20.33 10.99 17.65
N ASP A 436 -19.16 10.52 17.22
CA ASP A 436 -19.07 9.27 16.48
C ASP A 436 -19.30 8.06 17.39
N LEU A 437 -18.87 8.16 18.65
CA LEU A 437 -19.15 7.15 19.68
C LEU A 437 -20.64 7.12 20.06
N LYS A 438 -21.32 8.28 20.10
CA LYS A 438 -22.77 8.35 20.36
C LYS A 438 -23.59 7.67 19.25
N HIS A 439 -23.19 7.79 17.98
CA HIS A 439 -23.86 7.08 16.89
C HIS A 439 -23.70 5.56 16.95
N ILE A 440 -22.55 5.07 17.41
CA ILE A 440 -22.33 3.63 17.59
C ILE A 440 -23.27 3.08 18.66
N ARG A 441 -23.40 3.76 19.82
CA ARG A 441 -24.29 3.33 20.91
C ARG A 441 -25.79 3.32 20.56
N LYS A 442 -26.20 4.03 19.50
CA LYS A 442 -27.60 4.03 19.02
C LYS A 442 -27.87 3.00 17.92
N THR A 443 -26.83 2.35 17.38
CA THR A 443 -26.95 1.43 16.22
C THR A 443 -26.47 0.00 16.50
N VAL A 444 -25.95 -0.23 17.71
CA VAL A 444 -25.75 -1.54 18.34
C VAL A 444 -26.89 -1.73 19.31
#